data_AF-A0A947HTE0-F1
#
_entry.id   AF-A0A947HTE0-F1
#
_cell.length_a   1.000
_cell.length_b   1.000
_cell.length_c   1.000
_cell.angle_alpha   90.00
_cell.angle_beta   90.00
_cell.angle_gamma   90.00
#
_symmetry.space_group_name_H-M   'P 1'
#
loop_
_entity.id
_entity.type
_entity.pdbx_description
1 polymer ?
#
loop_
_entity_poly.entity_id
_entity_poly.type
_entity_poly.pdbx_seq_one_letter_code
_entity_poly.pdbx_strand_id
1 'polypeptide(L)'
;VPYNLVTTNDIIGGNSGSPVIDKERRIVGLIFDGNIQSLGGDYGFDASVNRAVAVDARAILHTAKVIYRAERLVNELLGTL
;
A
#
# COMPACT_ATOMS: atom_id res chain seq x y z
N VAL A 1 14.76 -4.03 -2.86
CA VAL A 1 13.32 -4.32 -2.71
C VAL A 1 12.57 -3.05 -3.06
N PRO A 2 11.52 -3.07 -3.91
CA PRO A 2 10.71 -1.88 -4.15
C PRO A 2 9.97 -1.49 -2.87
N TYR A 3 9.95 -0.19 -2.55
CA TYR A 3 9.44 0.30 -1.27
C TYR A 3 7.98 0.76 -1.36
N ASN A 4 7.67 1.58 -2.36
CA ASN A 4 6.34 2.17 -2.53
C ASN A 4 5.87 1.98 -3.98
N LEU A 5 4.56 2.07 -4.16
CA LEU A 5 3.90 2.12 -5.45
C LEU A 5 2.87 3.27 -5.46
N VAL A 6 2.54 3.71 -6.66
CA VAL A 6 1.63 4.82 -6.90
C VAL A 6 0.52 4.35 -7.84
N THR A 7 -0.72 4.69 -7.54
CA THR A 7 -1.89 4.36 -8.37
C THR A 7 -2.78 5.57 -8.62
N THR A 8 -3.76 5.41 -9.50
CA THR A 8 -4.80 6.41 -9.79
C THR A 8 -6.07 6.14 -8.98
N ASN A 9 -5.98 5.39 -7.88
CA ASN A 9 -7.13 5.20 -6.98
C ASN A 9 -7.47 6.54 -6.31
N ASP A 10 -8.76 6.84 -6.24
CA ASP A 10 -9.27 7.98 -5.49
C ASP A 10 -9.29 7.62 -3.98
N ILE A 11 -8.55 8.39 -3.18
CA ILE A 11 -8.42 8.19 -1.74
C ILE A 11 -8.49 9.53 -1.03
N ILE A 12 -8.93 9.49 0.23
CA ILE A 12 -8.99 10.61 1.15
C ILE A 12 -8.56 10.19 2.55
N GLY A 13 -8.64 11.11 3.52
CA GLY A 13 -8.48 10.79 4.92
C GLY A 13 -9.39 9.63 5.36
N GLY A 14 -8.80 8.62 5.99
CA GLY A 14 -9.50 7.39 6.41
C GLY A 14 -9.17 6.16 5.57
N ASN A 15 -8.56 6.32 4.38
CA ASN A 15 -8.10 5.19 3.58
C ASN A 15 -6.78 4.57 4.05
N SER A 16 -6.04 5.19 4.99
CA SER A 16 -4.80 4.62 5.53
C SER A 16 -5.03 3.21 6.08
N GLY A 17 -4.21 2.25 5.64
CA GLY A 17 -4.39 0.83 5.95
C GLY A 17 -5.29 0.07 4.97
N SER A 18 -5.84 0.70 3.94
CA SER A 18 -6.61 0.01 2.91
C SER A 18 -5.71 -0.92 2.09
N PRO A 19 -6.13 -2.16 1.81
CA PRO A 19 -5.36 -3.06 0.95
C PRO A 19 -5.45 -2.63 -0.51
N VAL A 20 -4.31 -2.57 -1.19
CA VAL A 20 -4.25 -2.51 -2.65
C VAL A 20 -4.24 -3.93 -3.17
N ILE A 21 -5.22 -4.27 -4.02
CA ILE A 21 -5.39 -5.61 -4.58
C ILE A 21 -5.10 -5.64 -6.08
N ASP A 22 -4.52 -6.74 -6.57
CA ASP A 22 -4.38 -6.99 -7.99
C ASP A 22 -5.63 -7.66 -8.60
N LYS A 23 -5.60 -7.90 -9.92
CA LYS A 23 -6.69 -8.55 -10.67
C LYS A 23 -6.98 -10.00 -10.19
N GLU A 24 -6.03 -10.64 -9.51
CA GLU A 24 -6.20 -11.95 -8.89
C GLU A 24 -6.70 -11.89 -7.44
N ARG A 25 -7.02 -10.69 -6.92
CA ARG A 25 -7.46 -10.43 -5.54
C ARG A 25 -6.37 -10.69 -4.49
N ARG A 26 -5.10 -10.57 -4.86
CA ARG A 26 -3.96 -10.65 -3.93
C ARG A 26 -3.61 -9.27 -3.42
N ILE A 27 -3.20 -9.16 -2.15
CA ILE A 27 -2.70 -7.91 -1.59
C ILE A 27 -1.31 -7.62 -2.18
N VAL A 28 -1.15 -6.48 -2.84
CA VAL A 28 0.11 -6.01 -3.44
C VAL A 28 0.66 -4.75 -2.77
N GLY A 29 -0.13 -4.09 -1.93
CA GLY A 29 0.32 -2.96 -1.14
C GLY A 29 -0.70 -2.54 -0.08
N LEU A 30 -0.33 -1.52 0.69
CA LEU A 30 -1.15 -0.95 1.75
C LEU A 30 -1.11 0.58 1.63
N ILE A 31 -2.28 1.21 1.47
CA ILE A 31 -2.39 2.67 1.35
C ILE A 31 -1.88 3.33 2.63
N PHE A 32 -1.08 4.37 2.49
CA PHE A 32 -0.68 5.20 3.63
C PHE A 32 -0.82 6.70 3.38
N ASP A 33 -0.81 7.16 2.12
CA ASP A 33 -0.91 8.60 1.81
C ASP A 33 -1.35 8.84 0.36
N GLY A 34 -1.52 10.11 -0.01
CA GLY A 34 -1.61 10.59 -1.39
C GLY A 34 -0.46 11.54 -1.74
N ASN A 35 -0.38 11.99 -3.00
CA ASN A 35 0.57 13.02 -3.39
C ASN A 35 0.07 14.43 -3.01
N ILE A 36 0.94 15.45 -3.12
CA ILE A 36 0.57 16.84 -2.76
C ILE A 36 -0.67 17.35 -3.52
N GLN A 37 -0.86 16.92 -4.77
CA GLN A 37 -2.02 17.30 -5.57
C GLN A 37 -3.34 16.71 -5.06
N SER A 38 -3.30 15.58 -4.33
CA SER A 38 -4.51 14.96 -3.76
C SER A 38 -5.02 15.64 -2.50
N LEU A 39 -4.36 16.69 -1.97
CA LEU A 39 -4.84 17.43 -0.80
C LEU A 39 -6.22 18.08 -1.02
N GLY A 40 -6.57 18.42 -2.27
CA GLY A 40 -7.91 18.89 -2.63
C GLY A 40 -8.91 17.77 -2.94
N GLY A 41 -8.48 16.50 -2.88
CA GLY A 41 -9.25 15.31 -3.27
C GLY A 41 -10.55 15.15 -2.48
N ASP A 42 -10.57 15.60 -1.23
CA ASP A 42 -11.77 15.64 -0.38
C ASP A 42 -12.94 16.42 -1.02
N TYR A 43 -12.62 17.37 -1.89
CA TYR A 43 -13.59 18.25 -2.55
C TYR A 43 -13.77 17.93 -4.05
N GLY A 44 -12.83 17.20 -4.65
CA GLY A 44 -12.89 16.81 -6.06
C GLY A 44 -11.67 16.03 -6.53
N PHE A 45 -11.92 14.92 -7.22
CA PHE A 45 -10.87 14.08 -7.79
C PHE A 45 -10.44 14.56 -9.18
N ASP A 46 -9.14 14.86 -9.35
CA ASP A 46 -8.51 15.12 -10.66
C ASP A 46 -7.64 13.93 -11.07
N ALA A 47 -8.13 13.13 -12.02
CA ALA A 47 -7.43 11.94 -12.50
C ALA A 47 -6.06 12.24 -13.13
N SER A 48 -5.84 13.47 -13.63
CA SER A 48 -4.58 13.85 -14.27
C SER A 48 -3.43 13.94 -13.26
N VAL A 49 -3.72 14.38 -12.04
CA VAL A 49 -2.70 14.68 -11.02
C VAL A 49 -2.84 13.92 -9.70
N ASN A 50 -4.04 13.51 -9.29
CA ASN A 50 -4.24 12.84 -8.00
C ASN A 50 -3.67 11.42 -8.03
N ARG A 51 -2.87 11.09 -7.02
CA ARG A 51 -2.25 9.77 -6.91
C ARG A 51 -2.31 9.25 -5.48
N ALA A 52 -2.76 8.01 -5.35
CA ALA A 52 -2.67 7.26 -4.11
C ALA A 52 -1.27 6.66 -3.96
N VAL A 53 -0.73 6.68 -2.75
CA VAL A 53 0.58 6.13 -2.39
C VAL A 53 0.39 4.98 -1.43
N ALA A 54 1.00 3.85 -1.78
CA ALA A 54 0.97 2.63 -0.98
C ALA A 54 2.38 2.12 -0.72
N VAL A 55 2.59 1.48 0.42
CA VAL A 55 3.79 0.68 0.65
C VAL A 55 3.62 -0.63 -0.12
N ASP A 56 4.67 -1.07 -0.80
CA ASP A 56 4.68 -2.32 -1.56
C ASP A 56 4.72 -3.51 -0.60
N ALA A 57 3.89 -4.54 -0.83
CA ALA A 57 3.82 -5.71 0.03
C ALA A 57 5.18 -6.43 0.18
N ARG A 58 6.07 -6.34 -0.82
CA ARG A 58 7.42 -6.90 -0.75
C ARG A 58 8.30 -6.16 0.25
N ALA A 59 8.13 -4.84 0.39
CA ALA A 59 8.83 -4.07 1.42
C ALA A 59 8.31 -4.39 2.83
N ILE A 60 7.00 -4.63 2.99
CA ILE A 60 6.42 -5.08 4.25
C ILE A 60 7.07 -6.41 4.67
N LEU A 61 7.06 -7.41 3.78
CA LEU A 61 7.65 -8.73 4.05
C LEU A 61 9.15 -8.66 4.30
N HIS A 62 9.88 -7.87 3.50
CA HIS A 62 11.32 -7.70 3.69
C HIS A 62 11.67 -7.07 5.03
N THR A 63 10.94 -6.02 5.44
CA THR A 63 11.14 -5.34 6.72
C THR A 63 10.79 -6.28 7.88
N ALA A 64 9.66 -6.98 7.82
CA ALA A 64 9.26 -7.96 8.83
C ALA A 64 10.32 -9.07 9.00
N LYS A 65 10.87 -9.59 7.90
CA LYS A 65 11.87 -10.67 7.93
C LYS A 65 13.25 -10.20 8.35
N VAL A 66 13.77 -9.13 7.74
CA VAL A 66 15.19 -8.76 7.85
C VAL A 66 15.45 -7.81 9.01
N ILE A 67 14.58 -6.82 9.21
CA ILE A 67 14.75 -5.81 10.24
C ILE A 67 14.20 -6.33 11.56
N TYR A 68 12.96 -6.82 11.56
CA TYR A 68 12.27 -7.26 12.78
C TYR A 68 12.48 -8.73 13.13
N ARG A 69 13.06 -9.54 12.22
CA ARG A 69 13.29 -10.98 12.42
C ARG A 69 12.01 -11.73 12.84
N ALA A 70 10.86 -11.32 12.33
CA ALA A 70 9.54 -11.83 12.71
C ALA A 70 9.14 -13.05 11.86
N GLU A 71 9.95 -14.11 11.88
CA GLU A 71 9.80 -15.30 11.02
C GLU A 71 8.42 -15.94 11.12
N ARG A 72 7.87 -16.06 12.34
CA ARG A 72 6.52 -16.63 12.55
C ARG A 72 5.45 -15.87 11.76
N LEU A 73 5.46 -14.54 11.82
CA LEU A 73 4.48 -13.69 11.12
C LEU A 73 4.65 -13.75 9.61
N VAL A 74 5.90 -13.79 9.14
CA VAL A 74 6.19 -13.94 7.70
C VAL A 74 5.66 -15.26 7.17
N ASN A 75 5.86 -16.36 7.90
CA ASN A 75 5.34 -17.67 7.52
C ASN A 75 3.81 -17.71 7.56
N GLU A 76 3.19 -17.05 8.55
CA GLU A 76 1.72 -16.93 8.66
C GLU A 76 1.14 -16.22 7.44
N LEU A 77 1.70 -15.07 7.07
CA LEU A 77 1.25 -14.27 5.93
C LEU A 77 1.45 -14.97 4.58
N LEU A 78 2.49 -15.81 4.46
CA LEU A 78 2.78 -16.57 3.24
C LEU A 78 2.05 -17.92 3.18
N GLY A 79 1.34 -18.30 4.24
CA GLY A 79 0.67 -19.61 4.34
C GLY A 79 1.64 -20.78 4.35
N THR A 80 2.84 -20.59 4.92
CA THR A 80 3.90 -21.61 5.02
C THR A 80 4.18 -22.05 6.46
N LEU A 81 3.23 -21.79 7.37
CA LEU A 81 3.23 -22.37 8.71
C LEU A 81 2.89 -23.87 8.66
#